data_AF-A0A6G5QJ72-F1
#
_entry.id   AF-A0A6G5QJ72-F1
#
_cell.length_a   1.000
_cell.length_b   1.000
_cell.length_c   1.000
_cell.angle_alpha   90.00
_cell.angle_beta   90.00
_cell.angle_gamma   90.00
#
_symmetry.space_group_name_H-M   'P 1'
#
loop_
_entity.id
_entity.type
_entity.pdbx_description
1 polymer ?
#
loop_
_entity_poly.entity_id
_entity_poly.type
_entity_poly.pdbx_seq_one_letter_code
_entity_poly.pdbx_strand_id
1 'polypeptide(L)'
;MFLKIINAKFIIFVLFMLNGCCFSSASYENFAYKRDIEMQYVVSDYNRYRSVYDENKYIYKFSSYKDPRCIYAFFTNRDDKPEKVIEWKVLSGKEYCKETFVCR
;
A
#
# COMPACT_ATOMS: atom_id res chain seq x y z
N MET A 1 -14.76 12.42 41.14
CA MET A 1 -13.49 12.05 40.48
C MET A 1 -13.56 10.56 40.13
N PHE A 2 -14.21 10.21 39.02
CA PHE A 2 -14.40 8.81 38.60
C PHE A 2 -13.48 8.49 37.43
N LEU A 3 -12.20 8.23 37.72
CA LEU A 3 -11.35 7.52 36.77
C LEU A 3 -11.64 6.03 36.97
N LYS A 4 -12.63 5.51 36.23
CA LYS A 4 -12.94 4.08 36.19
C LYS A 4 -11.69 3.35 35.72
N ILE A 5 -11.24 2.39 36.52
CA ILE A 5 -10.16 1.46 36.24
C ILE A 5 -10.39 0.87 34.85
N ILE A 6 -9.68 1.40 33.84
CA ILE A 6 -9.73 0.85 32.50
C ILE A 6 -8.97 -0.47 32.56
N ASN A 7 -9.69 -1.57 32.43
CA ASN A 7 -9.12 -2.91 32.43
C ASN A 7 -7.99 -2.97 31.39
N ALA A 8 -6.76 -3.28 31.81
CA ALA A 8 -5.59 -3.32 30.93
C ALA A 8 -5.81 -4.19 29.67
N LYS A 9 -6.65 -5.24 29.77
CA LYS A 9 -7.08 -6.07 28.64
C LYS A 9 -7.87 -5.29 27.58
N PHE A 10 -8.71 -4.34 28.00
CA PHE A 10 -9.47 -3.47 27.10
C PHE A 10 -8.56 -2.46 26.40
N ILE A 11 -7.56 -1.92 27.11
CA ILE A 11 -6.55 -1.03 26.51
C ILE A 11 -5.75 -1.78 25.44
N ILE A 12 -5.28 -2.99 25.74
CA ILE A 12 -4.54 -3.83 24.77
C ILE A 12 -5.40 -4.12 23.53
N PHE A 13 -6.66 -4.51 23.72
CA PHE A 13 -7.57 -4.77 22.60
C PHE A 13 -7.80 -3.52 21.71
N VAL A 14 -8.01 -2.36 22.33
CA VAL A 14 -8.17 -1.09 21.60
C VAL A 14 -6.88 -0.69 20.87
N LEU A 15 -5.70 -0.89 21.48
CA LEU A 15 -4.42 -0.64 20.84
C LEU A 15 -4.18 -1.55 19.61
N PHE A 16 -4.58 -2.82 19.68
CA PHE A 16 -4.55 -3.74 18.54
C PHE A 16 -5.51 -3.33 17.42
N MET A 17 -6.67 -2.75 17.74
CA MET A 17 -7.62 -2.25 16.73
C MET A 17 -7.16 -0.92 16.09
N LEU A 18 -6.40 -0.09 16.84
CA LEU A 18 -5.91 1.20 16.35
C LEU A 18 -4.61 1.13 15.55
N ASN A 19 -3.80 0.09 15.76
CA ASN A 19 -2.51 -0.14 15.07
C ASN A 19 -2.50 -1.45 14.28
N GLY A 20 -3.68 -2.01 14.00
CA GLY A 20 -3.84 -3.32 13.40
C GLY A 20 -4.55 -3.27 12.06
N CYS A 21 -4.46 -4.36 11.34
CA CYS A 21 -5.18 -4.50 10.09
C CYS A 21 -6.62 -4.94 10.33
N CYS A 22 -7.56 -4.22 9.74
CA CYS A 22 -8.99 -4.54 9.81
C CYS A 22 -9.49 -5.08 8.46
N PHE A 23 -10.38 -6.07 8.53
CA PHE A 23 -11.17 -6.48 7.38
C PHE A 23 -12.32 -5.51 7.15
N SER A 24 -12.48 -5.06 5.91
CA SER A 24 -13.52 -4.15 5.43
C SER A 24 -14.12 -4.69 4.13
N SER A 25 -15.19 -4.05 3.66
CA SER A 25 -15.76 -4.34 2.35
C SER A 25 -14.71 -4.15 1.24
N ALA A 26 -14.78 -4.96 0.19
CA ALA A 26 -13.84 -4.89 -0.92
C ALA A 26 -14.02 -3.57 -1.67
N SER A 27 -13.01 -2.70 -1.63
CA SER A 27 -13.10 -1.37 -2.26
C SER A 27 -11.78 -0.96 -2.92
N TYR A 28 -11.89 -0.01 -3.87
CA TYR A 28 -10.72 0.59 -4.51
C TYR A 28 -9.99 1.53 -3.55
N GLU A 29 -10.72 2.17 -2.66
CA GLU A 29 -10.21 3.10 -1.67
C GLU A 29 -9.26 2.39 -0.69
N ASN A 30 -9.59 1.16 -0.29
CA ASN A 30 -8.72 0.33 0.54
C ASN A 30 -7.43 -0.03 -0.20
N PHE A 31 -7.54 -0.38 -1.49
CA PHE A 31 -6.38 -0.66 -2.35
C PHE A 31 -5.48 0.57 -2.47
N ALA A 32 -6.07 1.73 -2.77
CA ALA A 32 -5.35 3.00 -2.92
C ALA A 32 -4.61 3.40 -1.64
N TYR A 33 -5.31 3.34 -0.50
CA TYR A 33 -4.72 3.63 0.81
C TYR A 33 -3.51 2.75 1.12
N LYS A 34 -3.58 1.44 0.82
CA LYS A 34 -2.45 0.53 1.01
C LYS A 34 -1.28 0.88 0.09
N ARG A 35 -1.55 1.25 -1.16
CA ARG A 35 -0.48 1.69 -2.08
C ARG A 35 0.21 2.96 -1.58
N ASP A 36 -0.54 3.92 -1.05
CA ASP A 36 0.01 5.15 -0.47
C ASP A 36 0.99 4.87 0.68
N ILE A 37 0.66 3.91 1.55
CA ILE A 37 1.55 3.46 2.63
C ILE A 37 2.80 2.79 2.06
N GLU A 38 2.62 1.90 1.08
CA GLU A 38 3.73 1.11 0.51
C GLU A 38 4.75 1.94 -0.26
N MET A 39 4.41 3.17 -0.70
CA MET A 39 5.37 4.10 -1.31
C MET A 39 6.64 4.30 -0.45
N GLN A 40 6.54 4.11 0.87
CA GLN A 40 7.65 4.29 1.80
C GLN A 40 8.68 3.15 1.80
N TYR A 41 8.35 1.97 1.25
CA TYR A 41 9.11 0.73 1.50
C TYR A 41 9.64 0.00 0.25
N VAL A 42 9.16 0.34 -0.95
CA VAL A 42 9.18 -0.59 -2.09
C VAL A 42 10.54 -0.80 -2.79
N VAL A 43 11.52 0.11 -2.72
CA VAL A 43 12.47 0.16 -3.85
C VAL A 43 13.63 -0.86 -3.84
N SER A 44 14.05 -1.42 -2.69
CA SER A 44 15.20 -2.36 -2.69
C SER A 44 14.87 -3.74 -3.27
N ASP A 45 13.65 -4.23 -3.09
CA ASP A 45 13.35 -5.66 -3.25
C ASP A 45 12.80 -6.04 -4.63
N TYR A 46 12.40 -5.05 -5.43
CA TYR A 46 11.69 -5.27 -6.70
C TYR A 46 12.49 -4.94 -7.96
N ASN A 47 13.83 -4.89 -7.87
CA ASN A 47 14.70 -4.57 -9.02
C ASN A 47 14.42 -5.42 -10.27
N ARG A 48 13.94 -6.65 -10.11
CA ARG A 48 13.55 -7.55 -11.23
C ARG A 48 12.35 -7.09 -12.04
N TYR A 49 11.50 -6.22 -11.48
CA TYR A 49 10.32 -5.65 -12.15
C TYR A 49 10.57 -4.25 -12.71
N ARG A 50 11.78 -3.71 -12.52
CA ARG A 50 12.16 -2.36 -12.93
C ARG A 50 12.29 -2.28 -14.44
N SER A 51 11.74 -1.24 -15.03
CA SER A 51 11.95 -0.86 -16.43
C SER A 51 12.15 0.65 -16.53
N VAL A 52 12.81 1.10 -17.59
CA VAL A 52 12.88 2.53 -17.93
C VAL A 52 11.50 2.98 -18.40
N TYR A 53 10.94 4.01 -17.77
CA TYR A 53 9.68 4.62 -18.19
C TYR A 53 9.93 5.79 -19.14
N ASP A 54 10.77 6.71 -18.70
CA ASP A 54 11.24 7.85 -19.49
C ASP A 54 12.70 8.17 -19.11
N GLU A 55 13.22 9.28 -19.62
CA GLU A 55 14.59 9.73 -19.37
C GLU A 55 14.90 9.94 -17.88
N ASN A 56 13.89 10.28 -17.06
CA ASN A 56 14.03 10.64 -15.65
C ASN A 56 13.45 9.59 -14.69
N LYS A 57 12.58 8.68 -15.15
CA LYS A 57 11.81 7.78 -14.28
C LYS A 57 12.01 6.30 -14.60
N TYR A 58 12.07 5.49 -13.54
CA TYR A 58 11.80 4.06 -13.63
C TYR A 58 10.33 3.76 -13.33
N ILE A 59 9.85 2.64 -13.88
CA ILE A 59 8.54 2.06 -13.59
C ILE A 59 8.70 0.62 -13.10
N TYR A 60 7.91 0.24 -12.10
CA TYR A 60 7.81 -1.11 -11.56
C TYR A 60 6.37 -1.57 -11.70
N LYS A 61 6.11 -2.55 -12.57
CA LYS A 61 4.74 -3.03 -12.87
C LYS A 61 4.39 -4.27 -12.05
N PHE A 62 3.15 -4.31 -11.56
CA PHE A 62 2.62 -5.39 -10.75
C PHE A 62 1.21 -5.76 -11.22
N SER A 63 0.91 -7.05 -11.20
CA SER A 63 -0.46 -7.57 -11.28
C SER A 63 -0.92 -7.96 -9.88
N SER A 64 -2.15 -7.61 -9.52
CA SER A 64 -2.72 -8.07 -8.26
C SER A 64 -2.84 -9.60 -8.24
N TYR A 65 -2.43 -10.23 -7.13
CA TYR A 65 -2.61 -11.67 -6.92
C TYR A 65 -4.09 -12.07 -6.90
N LYS A 66 -4.98 -11.19 -6.43
CA LYS A 66 -6.41 -11.47 -6.33
C LYS A 66 -7.13 -11.43 -7.68
N ASP A 67 -6.75 -10.47 -8.53
CA ASP A 67 -7.30 -10.36 -9.88
C ASP A 67 -6.21 -9.84 -10.84
N PRO A 68 -5.72 -10.67 -11.77
CA PRO A 68 -4.63 -10.29 -12.66
C PRO A 68 -5.00 -9.16 -13.62
N ARG A 69 -6.29 -8.83 -13.76
CA ARG A 69 -6.75 -7.68 -14.55
C ARG A 69 -6.43 -6.35 -13.87
N CYS A 70 -6.27 -6.33 -12.56
CA CYS A 70 -5.76 -5.16 -11.84
C CYS A 70 -4.25 -5.06 -12.02
N ILE A 71 -3.82 -4.14 -12.89
CA ILE A 71 -2.41 -3.86 -13.15
C ILE A 71 -2.09 -2.46 -12.63
N TYR A 72 -1.09 -2.35 -11.77
CA TYR A 72 -0.64 -1.08 -11.20
C TYR A 72 0.88 -0.98 -11.27
N ALA A 73 1.40 0.22 -11.05
CA ALA A 73 2.83 0.46 -11.07
C ALA A 73 3.26 1.51 -10.06
N PHE A 74 4.51 1.38 -9.61
CA PHE A 74 5.26 2.39 -8.87
C PHE A 74 6.25 3.09 -9.80
N PHE A 75 6.45 4.38 -9.58
CA PHE A 75 7.41 5.21 -10.33
C PHE A 75 8.46 5.77 -9.38
N THR A 76 9.73 5.69 -9.78
CA THR A 76 10.86 6.20 -9.01
C THR A 76 11.71 7.15 -9.87
N ASN A 77 12.44 8.06 -9.24
CA ASN A 77 13.41 8.90 -9.93
C ASN A 77 14.67 8.08 -10.22
N ARG A 78 15.23 8.20 -11.43
CA ARG A 78 16.46 7.48 -11.79
C ARG A 78 17.68 8.03 -11.06
N ASP A 79 17.66 9.32 -10.77
CA ASP A 79 18.76 10.05 -10.15
C ASP A 79 18.81 9.88 -8.62
N ASP A 80 17.67 9.60 -7.98
CA ASP A 80 17.62 9.41 -6.54
C ASP A 80 18.36 8.13 -6.12
N LYS A 81 19.20 8.27 -5.08
CA LYS A 81 19.97 7.17 -4.47
C LYS A 81 19.94 7.29 -2.93
N PRO A 82 19.29 6.36 -2.20
CA PRO A 82 18.53 5.23 -2.72
C PRO A 82 17.30 5.70 -3.51
N GLU A 83 16.89 4.91 -4.49
CA GLU A 83 15.68 5.18 -5.26
C GLU A 83 14.46 5.22 -4.31
N LYS A 84 13.54 6.16 -4.55
CA LYS A 84 12.31 6.34 -3.75
C LYS A 84 11.10 6.36 -4.67
N VAL A 85 9.99 5.78 -4.21
CA VAL A 85 8.72 5.85 -4.94
C VAL A 85 8.19 7.29 -4.84
N ILE A 86 8.00 7.92 -6.00
CA ILE A 86 7.41 9.26 -6.10
C ILE A 86 5.90 9.17 -6.24
N GLU A 87 5.42 8.20 -7.00
CA GLU A 87 3.99 8.02 -7.27
C GLU A 87 3.69 6.56 -7.61
N TRP A 88 2.42 6.20 -7.46
CA TRP A 88 1.88 4.94 -7.98
C TRP A 88 0.63 5.22 -8.81
N LYS A 89 0.37 4.37 -9.81
CA LYS A 89 -0.83 4.48 -10.67
C LYS A 89 -1.39 3.12 -11.01
N VAL A 90 -2.70 3.04 -11.18
CA VAL A 90 -3.33 1.93 -11.90
C VAL A 90 -3.09 2.12 -13.39
N LEU A 91 -2.54 1.10 -14.04
CA LEU A 91 -2.33 1.06 -15.48
C LEU A 91 -3.53 0.47 -16.22
N SER A 92 -4.22 -0.51 -15.62
CA SER A 92 -5.40 -1.16 -16.20
C SER A 92 -6.27 -1.85 -15.14
N GLY A 93 -7.56 -2.01 -15.44
CA GLY A 93 -8.51 -2.81 -14.65
C GLY A 93 -8.78 -2.27 -13.26
N LYS A 94 -8.97 -0.95 -13.13
CA LYS A 94 -9.24 -0.26 -11.86
C LYS A 94 -10.42 -0.87 -11.10
N GLU A 95 -11.46 -1.28 -11.81
CA GLU A 95 -12.67 -1.92 -11.29
C GLU A 95 -12.38 -3.27 -10.61
N TYR A 96 -11.28 -3.92 -10.97
CA TYR A 96 -10.79 -5.16 -10.37
C TYR A 96 -9.78 -4.92 -9.23
N CYS A 97 -9.28 -3.70 -9.08
CA CYS A 97 -8.39 -3.31 -8.00
C CYS A 97 -9.20 -3.07 -6.71
N LYS A 98 -9.70 -4.13 -6.09
CA LYS A 98 -10.44 -4.06 -4.82
C LYS A 98 -9.77 -4.88 -3.74
N GLU A 99 -9.55 -4.27 -2.58
CA GLU A 99 -9.01 -4.95 -1.41
C GLU A 99 -9.97 -4.85 -0.21
N THR A 100 -10.01 -5.94 0.56
CA THR A 100 -10.83 -6.11 1.76
C THR A 100 -10.07 -5.82 3.04
N PHE A 101 -8.79 -5.45 2.95
CA PHE A 101 -7.90 -5.41 4.09
C PHE A 101 -7.19 -4.07 4.14
N VAL A 102 -7.28 -3.40 5.29
CA VAL A 102 -6.69 -2.08 5.52
C VAL A 102 -5.83 -2.18 6.77
N CYS A 103 -4.55 -1.87 6.65
CA CYS A 103 -3.61 -1.81 7.77
C CYS A 103 -3.34 -0.34 8.10
N ARG A 104 -3.67 0.08 9.32
CA ARG A 104 -3.56 1.47 9.77
C ARG A 104 -2.45 1.63 10.79
#